data_AF-S4XF65-F1
#
_entry.id   AF-S4XF65-F1
#
_cell.length_a   1.000
_cell.length_b   1.000
_cell.length_c   1.000
_cell.angle_alpha   90.00
_cell.angle_beta   90.00
_cell.angle_gamma   90.00
#
_symmetry.space_group_name_H-M   'P 1'
#
loop_
_entity.id
_entity.type
_entity.pdbx_description
1 polymer ?
#
loop_
_entity_poly.entity_id
_entity_poly.type
_entity_poly.pdbx_seq_one_letter_code
_entity_poly.pdbx_strand_id
1 'polypeptide(L)'
;MVRVVQLPHGATKYLQLMGIAAFVISCIAVLISLWAGWNAFLSRRAAQTSAEAADVTVKERRFRWSVTRCDDQEFTVRNEGTVTALDVSITAGAMREKALRDADRLDLGPGEAVNFVALGAWGSPVLDFIINWTPNLPDAKRRTWTEPCPPKAK
;
A
#
# COMPACT_ATOMS: atom_id res chain seq x y z
N MET A 1 14.70 47.06 71.28
CA MET A 1 13.47 46.34 71.70
C MET A 1 12.95 45.57 70.49
N VAL A 2 13.14 44.25 70.46
CA VAL A 2 12.72 43.39 69.34
C VAL A 2 11.40 42.71 69.72
N ARG A 3 10.33 43.02 68.99
CA ARG A 3 8.99 42.44 69.20
C ARG A 3 8.91 41.12 68.44
N VAL A 4 8.98 40.00 69.15
CA VAL A 4 8.76 38.68 68.56
C VAL A 4 7.26 38.51 68.33
N VAL A 5 6.84 38.59 67.07
CA VAL A 5 5.46 38.34 66.64
C VAL A 5 5.23 36.84 66.68
N GLN A 6 4.50 36.35 67.69
CA GLN A 6 4.05 34.97 67.73
C GLN A 6 2.98 34.75 66.66
N LEU A 7 3.34 33.98 65.63
CA LEU A 7 2.40 33.51 64.62
C LEU A 7 1.38 32.55 65.26
N PRO A 8 0.08 32.67 64.92
CA PRO A 8 -0.97 31.83 65.49
C PRO A 8 -0.76 30.36 65.08
N HIS A 9 -0.88 29.45 66.06
CA HIS A 9 -0.68 27.99 65.92
C HIS A 9 -1.54 27.31 64.83
N GLY A 10 -2.50 28.01 64.21
CA GLY A 10 -3.28 27.52 63.08
C GLY A 10 -2.59 27.64 61.71
N ALA A 11 -1.67 28.59 61.53
CA ALA A 11 -1.10 28.90 60.21
C ALA A 11 -0.16 27.81 59.65
N THR A 12 0.51 27.05 60.52
CA THR A 12 1.41 25.97 60.16
C THR A 12 0.69 24.74 59.59
N LYS A 13 -0.54 24.46 60.03
CA LYS A 13 -1.34 23.34 59.50
C LYS A 13 -1.79 23.59 58.06
N TYR A 14 -2.16 24.83 57.73
CA TYR A 14 -2.54 25.22 56.36
C TYR A 14 -1.35 25.15 55.39
N LEU A 15 -0.17 25.56 55.82
CA LEU A 15 1.07 25.45 55.05
C LEU A 15 1.46 23.99 54.76
N GLN A 16 1.32 23.09 55.73
CA GLN A 16 1.54 21.66 55.51
C GLN A 16 0.49 21.02 54.57
N LEU A 17 -0.79 21.37 54.74
CA LEU A 17 -1.87 20.89 53.86
C LEU A 17 -1.67 21.35 52.41
N MET A 18 -1.24 22.61 52.19
CA MET A 18 -0.92 23.11 50.85
C MET A 18 0.29 22.41 50.23
N GLY A 19 1.34 22.13 51.02
CA GLY A 19 2.52 21.40 50.54
C GLY A 19 2.19 19.97 50.10
N ILE A 20 1.34 19.26 50.86
CA ILE A 20 0.89 17.91 50.52
C ILE A 20 0.01 17.93 49.25
N ALA A 21 -0.91 18.90 49.15
CA ALA A 21 -1.76 19.04 47.98
C ALA A 21 -0.95 19.32 46.69
N ALA A 22 0.04 20.21 46.75
CA ALA A 22 0.91 20.52 45.61
C ALA A 22 1.75 19.30 45.17
N PHE A 23 2.20 18.48 46.12
CA PHE A 23 2.92 17.25 45.84
C PHE A 23 2.03 16.21 45.13
N VAL A 24 0.81 16.01 45.62
CA VAL A 24 -0.17 15.08 45.01
C VAL A 24 -0.51 15.50 43.57
N ILE A 25 -0.75 16.79 43.34
CA ILE A 25 -1.02 17.31 41.99
C ILE A 25 0.17 17.08 41.05
N SER A 26 1.39 17.29 41.53
CA SER A 26 2.61 17.03 40.74
C SER A 26 2.76 15.55 40.38
N CYS A 27 2.48 14.64 41.32
CA CYS A 27 2.49 13.19 41.05
C CYS A 27 1.44 12.79 40.00
N ILE A 28 0.22 13.33 40.10
CA ILE A 28 -0.85 13.07 39.13
C ILE A 28 -0.45 13.60 37.74
N ALA A 29 0.13 14.80 37.66
CA ALA A 29 0.58 15.38 36.40
C ALA A 29 1.67 14.53 35.72
N VAL A 30 2.62 14.00 36.49
CA VAL A 30 3.67 13.10 35.96
C VAL A 30 3.06 11.79 35.44
N LEU A 31 2.11 11.21 36.17
CA LEU A 31 1.43 9.98 35.76
C LEU A 31 0.64 10.17 34.46
N ILE A 32 -0.10 11.27 34.32
CA ILE A 32 -0.83 11.60 33.09
C ILE A 32 0.14 11.81 31.93
N SER A 33 1.27 12.49 32.17
CA SER A 33 2.30 12.73 31.14
C SER A 33 2.96 11.43 30.67
N LEU A 34 3.28 10.52 31.59
CA LEU A 34 3.84 9.20 31.27
C LEU A 34 2.84 8.35 30.49
N TRP A 35 1.58 8.36 30.90
CA TRP A 35 0.52 7.61 30.22
C TRP A 35 0.24 8.15 28.81
N ALA A 36 0.18 9.47 28.65
CA ALA A 36 0.05 10.11 27.35
C ALA A 36 1.25 9.80 26.42
N GLY A 37 2.46 9.83 26.96
CA GLY A 37 3.67 9.46 26.22
C GLY A 37 3.69 8.00 25.78
N TRP A 38 3.25 7.09 26.65
CA TRP A 38 3.13 5.67 26.33
C TRP A 38 2.11 5.41 25.23
N ASN A 39 0.92 6.02 25.32
CA ASN A 39 -0.09 5.92 24.26
C ASN A 39 0.39 6.52 22.94
N ALA A 40 1.08 7.66 22.97
CA ALA A 40 1.66 8.25 21.77
C ALA A 40 2.70 7.31 21.12
N PHE A 41 3.47 6.59 21.94
CA PHE A 41 4.46 5.62 21.45
C PHE A 41 3.80 4.38 20.83
N LEU A 42 2.76 3.83 21.46
CA LEU A 42 1.97 2.73 20.90
C LEU A 42 1.28 3.14 19.59
N SER A 43 0.67 4.33 19.55
CA SER A 43 0.03 4.87 18.35
C SER A 43 1.02 5.07 17.20
N ARG A 44 2.24 5.54 17.48
CA ARG A 44 3.31 5.65 16.46
C ARG A 44 3.68 4.30 15.87
N ARG A 45 3.83 3.26 16.71
CA ARG A 45 4.13 1.90 16.23
C ARG A 45 3.01 1.34 15.34
N ALA A 46 1.76 1.49 15.76
CA ALA A 46 0.61 1.06 14.96
C ALA A 46 0.47 1.82 13.63
N ALA A 47 0.79 3.13 13.63
CA ALA A 47 0.82 3.94 12.41
C ALA A 47 1.94 3.49 11.45
N GLN A 48 3.12 3.14 11.98
CA GLN A 48 4.23 2.64 11.17
C GLN A 48 3.90 1.30 10.50
N THR A 49 3.35 0.34 11.25
CA THR A 49 2.95 -0.95 10.67
C THR A 49 1.83 -0.80 9.64
N SER A 50 0.91 0.15 9.86
CA SER A 50 -0.15 0.45 8.89
C SER A 50 0.38 1.11 7.63
N ALA A 51 1.37 2.01 7.76
CA ALA A 51 2.04 2.64 6.63
C ALA A 51 2.83 1.61 5.80
N GLU A 52 3.55 0.69 6.44
CA GLU A 52 4.27 -0.38 5.75
C GLU A 52 3.32 -1.32 4.99
N ALA A 53 2.20 -1.73 5.61
CA ALA A 53 1.19 -2.55 4.96
C ALA A 53 0.52 -1.82 3.77
N ALA A 54 0.26 -0.51 3.92
CA ALA A 54 -0.25 0.32 2.85
C ALA A 54 0.76 0.43 1.69
N ASP A 55 2.05 0.61 2.00
CA ASP A 55 3.11 0.73 0.99
C ASP A 55 3.29 -0.56 0.18
N VAL A 56 3.17 -1.74 0.80
CA VAL A 56 3.18 -3.03 0.09
C VAL A 56 1.98 -3.12 -0.85
N THR A 57 0.79 -2.79 -0.35
CA THR A 57 -0.44 -2.83 -1.15
C THR A 57 -0.39 -1.85 -2.33
N VAL A 58 0.17 -0.65 -2.12
CA VAL A 58 0.34 0.35 -3.17
C VAL A 58 1.33 -0.14 -4.23
N LYS A 59 2.43 -0.78 -3.84
CA LYS A 59 3.41 -1.35 -4.79
C LYS A 59 2.83 -2.48 -5.63
N GLU A 60 2.03 -3.37 -5.04
CA GLU A 60 1.37 -4.45 -5.78
C GLU A 60 0.34 -3.90 -6.78
N ARG A 61 -0.48 -2.93 -6.36
CA ARG A 61 -1.45 -2.27 -7.26
C ARG A 61 -0.79 -1.44 -8.35
N ARG A 62 0.47 -1.02 -8.17
CA ARG A 62 1.15 -0.16 -9.13
C ARG A 62 1.44 -0.84 -10.46
N PHE A 63 1.64 -2.17 -10.44
CA PHE A 63 2.17 -2.94 -11.58
C PHE A 63 1.29 -4.16 -11.92
N ARG A 64 -0.03 -4.00 -11.85
CA ARG A 64 -0.99 -5.10 -12.00
C ARG A 64 -1.46 -5.25 -13.44
N TRP A 65 -1.70 -6.50 -13.85
CA TRP A 65 -2.27 -6.86 -15.14
C TRP A 65 -3.42 -7.84 -14.95
N SER A 66 -4.33 -7.88 -15.91
CA SER A 66 -5.32 -8.94 -16.00
C SER A 66 -5.49 -9.43 -17.43
N VAL A 67 -5.77 -10.72 -17.56
CA VAL A 67 -6.10 -11.37 -18.82
C VAL A 67 -7.47 -12.01 -18.67
N THR A 68 -8.41 -11.62 -19.52
CA THR A 68 -9.78 -12.16 -19.54
C THR A 68 -10.02 -12.86 -20.86
N ARG A 69 -10.60 -14.07 -20.83
CA ARG A 69 -11.02 -14.77 -22.04
C ARG A 69 -12.40 -14.30 -22.48
N CYS A 70 -12.50 -13.73 -23.67
CA CYS A 70 -13.76 -13.27 -24.26
C CYS A 70 -14.41 -14.36 -25.12
N ASP A 71 -13.59 -15.11 -25.87
CA ASP A 71 -14.04 -16.20 -26.73
C ASP A 71 -12.98 -17.34 -26.73
N ASP A 72 -13.17 -18.36 -27.55
CA ASP A 72 -12.29 -19.53 -27.62
C ASP A 72 -10.85 -19.19 -27.99
N GLN A 73 -10.63 -18.09 -28.71
CA GLN A 73 -9.30 -17.65 -29.15
C GLN A 73 -9.02 -16.18 -28.85
N GLU A 74 -10.00 -15.43 -28.33
CA GLU A 74 -9.89 -14.00 -28.07
C GLU A 74 -9.76 -13.71 -26.57
N PHE A 75 -8.77 -12.90 -26.24
CA PHE A 75 -8.41 -12.50 -24.90
C PHE A 75 -8.32 -10.98 -24.82
N THR A 76 -8.76 -10.41 -23.71
CA THR A 76 -8.54 -9.01 -23.38
C THR A 76 -7.42 -8.93 -22.35
N VAL A 77 -6.32 -8.26 -22.68
CA VAL A 77 -5.22 -7.98 -21.76
C VAL A 77 -5.32 -6.53 -21.31
N ARG A 78 -5.38 -6.30 -20.00
CA ARG A 78 -5.58 -4.96 -19.41
C ARG A 78 -4.47 -4.60 -18.44
N ASN A 79 -3.99 -3.36 -18.53
CA ASN A 79 -3.15 -2.76 -17.50
C ASN A 79 -4.05 -2.29 -16.35
N GLU A 80 -4.08 -3.03 -15.24
CA GLU A 80 -4.79 -2.65 -14.01
C GLU A 80 -3.92 -1.84 -13.05
N GLY A 81 -2.66 -1.62 -13.43
CA GLY A 81 -1.72 -0.81 -12.70
C GLY A 81 -2.08 0.67 -12.70
N THR A 82 -1.35 1.44 -11.89
CA THR A 82 -1.47 2.91 -11.85
C THR A 82 -0.44 3.62 -12.73
N VAL A 83 0.41 2.86 -13.44
CA VAL A 83 1.51 3.38 -14.26
C VAL A 83 1.31 2.98 -15.72
N THR A 84 1.59 3.89 -16.63
CA THR A 84 1.62 3.61 -18.07
C THR A 84 2.70 2.57 -18.38
N ALA A 85 2.32 1.55 -19.13
CA ALA A 85 3.22 0.52 -19.62
C ALA A 85 3.69 0.86 -21.04
N LEU A 86 5.00 0.88 -21.22
CA LEU A 86 5.66 1.17 -22.49
C LEU A 86 6.25 -0.11 -23.08
N ASP A 87 6.36 -0.18 -24.41
CA ASP A 87 6.98 -1.28 -25.15
C ASP A 87 6.43 -2.65 -24.73
N VAL A 88 5.10 -2.72 -24.60
CA VAL A 88 4.39 -3.90 -24.14
C VAL A 88 4.49 -5.00 -25.20
N SER A 89 4.99 -6.15 -24.77
CA SER A 89 5.04 -7.37 -25.56
C SER A 89 4.25 -8.45 -24.82
N ILE A 90 3.26 -9.02 -25.50
CA ILE A 90 2.41 -10.07 -24.96
C ILE A 90 2.71 -11.34 -25.73
N THR A 91 3.05 -12.40 -25.00
CA THR A 91 3.27 -13.74 -25.56
C THR A 91 2.48 -14.74 -24.74
N ALA A 92 1.68 -15.57 -25.39
CA ALA A 92 1.02 -16.72 -24.85
C ALA A 92 1.75 -17.97 -25.34
N GLY A 93 1.84 -19.03 -24.54
CA GLY A 93 2.34 -20.32 -25.03
C GLY A 93 1.34 -20.96 -25.99
N ALA A 94 1.22 -20.40 -27.19
CA ALA A 94 0.26 -20.72 -28.24
C ALA A 94 0.99 -21.03 -29.56
N MET A 95 0.30 -21.70 -30.48
CA MET A 95 0.87 -22.01 -31.81
C MET A 95 0.86 -20.78 -32.72
N ARG A 96 -0.15 -19.93 -32.59
CA ARG A 96 -0.24 -18.63 -33.25
C ARG A 96 -0.77 -17.60 -32.28
N GLU A 97 -0.22 -16.41 -32.33
CA GLU A 97 -0.64 -15.30 -31.50
C GLU A 97 -0.52 -13.97 -32.24
N LYS A 98 -1.42 -13.05 -31.92
CA LYS A 98 -1.41 -11.69 -32.47
C LYS A 98 -2.16 -10.73 -31.57
N ALA A 99 -1.55 -9.60 -31.22
CA ALA A 99 -2.26 -8.47 -30.66
C ALA A 99 -3.07 -7.78 -31.79
N LEU A 100 -4.36 -7.54 -31.55
CA LEU A 100 -5.24 -6.83 -32.47
C LEU A 100 -5.10 -5.32 -32.29
N ARG A 101 -3.92 -4.78 -32.61
CA ARG A 101 -3.66 -3.33 -32.64
C ARG A 101 -2.68 -3.01 -33.78
N ASP A 102 -3.00 -1.99 -34.57
CA ASP A 102 -2.22 -1.59 -35.76
C ASP A 102 -0.97 -0.75 -35.45
N ALA A 103 -0.34 -0.96 -34.29
CA ALA A 103 0.81 -0.17 -33.87
C ALA A 103 2.07 -1.06 -33.77
N ASP A 104 3.16 -0.60 -34.38
CA ASP A 104 4.49 -1.22 -34.24
C ASP A 104 4.99 -1.25 -32.79
N ARG A 105 4.43 -0.35 -31.96
CA ARG A 105 4.71 -0.23 -30.53
C ARG A 105 3.40 -0.21 -29.74
N LEU A 106 3.25 -1.15 -28.81
CA LEU A 106 2.09 -1.24 -27.93
C LEU A 106 2.40 -0.55 -26.60
N ASP A 107 1.87 0.64 -26.41
CA ASP A 107 1.87 1.32 -25.11
C ASP A 107 0.44 1.30 -24.52
N LEU A 108 0.34 1.03 -23.21
CA LEU A 108 -0.94 0.89 -22.50
C LEU A 108 -0.94 1.74 -21.23
N GLY A 109 -1.78 2.76 -21.21
CA GLY A 109 -2.07 3.57 -20.03
C GLY A 109 -2.76 2.78 -18.91
N PRO A 110 -2.84 3.35 -17.69
CA PRO A 110 -3.62 2.79 -16.59
C PRO A 110 -5.09 2.55 -17.02
N GLY A 111 -5.57 1.33 -16.81
CA GLY A 111 -6.93 0.92 -17.18
C GLY A 111 -7.13 0.58 -18.66
N GLU A 112 -6.16 0.86 -19.54
CA GLU A 112 -6.25 0.54 -20.96
C GLU A 112 -6.13 -0.97 -21.20
N ALA A 113 -6.78 -1.43 -22.27
CA ALA A 113 -6.81 -2.83 -22.66
C ALA A 113 -6.52 -2.99 -24.15
N VAL A 114 -6.06 -4.18 -24.52
CA VAL A 114 -5.85 -4.60 -25.90
C VAL A 114 -6.45 -5.98 -26.10
N ASN A 115 -7.06 -6.19 -27.26
CA ASN A 115 -7.51 -7.50 -27.67
C ASN A 115 -6.33 -8.29 -28.23
N PHE A 116 -6.26 -9.56 -27.84
CA PHE A 116 -5.18 -10.46 -28.17
C PHE A 116 -5.79 -11.79 -28.62
N VAL A 117 -5.39 -12.24 -29.80
CA VAL A 117 -5.83 -13.53 -30.33
C VAL A 117 -4.72 -14.53 -30.13
N ALA A 118 -5.03 -15.65 -29.48
CA ALA A 118 -4.11 -16.76 -29.27
C ALA A 118 -4.78 -18.08 -29.64
N LEU A 119 -4.14 -18.84 -30.52
CA LEU A 119 -4.60 -20.14 -31.00
C LEU A 119 -3.65 -21.24 -30.51
N GLY A 120 -4.15 -22.11 -29.64
CA GLY A 120 -3.44 -23.32 -29.23
C GLY A 120 -3.31 -24.34 -30.38
N ALA A 121 -2.33 -25.23 -30.26
CA ALA A 121 -2.21 -26.37 -31.18
C ALA A 121 -3.40 -27.34 -30.99
N TRP A 122 -3.69 -28.17 -31.98
CA TRP A 122 -4.82 -29.12 -31.93
C TRP A 122 -4.80 -29.97 -30.64
N GLY A 123 -5.81 -29.79 -29.80
CA GLY A 123 -5.93 -30.50 -28.51
C GLY A 123 -5.05 -29.97 -27.37
N SER A 124 -4.22 -28.95 -27.60
CA SER A 124 -3.44 -28.28 -26.56
C SER A 124 -4.02 -26.89 -26.25
N PRO A 125 -4.42 -26.62 -25.00
CA PRO A 125 -4.91 -25.30 -24.62
C PRO A 125 -3.79 -24.25 -24.72
N VAL A 126 -4.18 -22.99 -24.89
CA VAL A 126 -3.28 -21.84 -24.72
C VAL A 126 -2.72 -21.87 -23.29
N LEU A 127 -1.40 -21.80 -23.15
CA LEU A 127 -0.71 -21.77 -21.85
C LEU A 127 -0.69 -20.35 -21.25
N ASP A 128 0.16 -20.15 -20.25
CA ASP A 128 0.32 -18.88 -19.55
C ASP A 128 0.64 -17.71 -20.50
N PHE A 129 0.13 -16.54 -20.12
CA PHE A 129 0.41 -15.26 -20.75
C PHE A 129 1.58 -14.61 -20.05
N ILE A 130 2.60 -14.23 -20.83
CA ILE A 130 3.77 -13.50 -20.38
C ILE A 130 3.69 -12.10 -20.98
N ILE A 131 3.62 -11.09 -20.11
CA ILE A 131 3.53 -9.68 -20.47
C ILE A 131 4.84 -9.00 -20.07
N ASN A 132 5.62 -8.60 -21.07
CA ASN A 132 6.88 -7.88 -20.87
C ASN A 132 6.69 -6.40 -21.19
N TRP A 133 7.08 -5.51 -20.28
CA TRP A 133 6.82 -4.08 -20.42
C TRP A 133 7.80 -3.23 -19.62
N THR A 134 7.90 -1.95 -19.95
CA THR A 134 8.72 -0.97 -19.22
C THR A 134 7.80 0.06 -18.57
N PRO A 135 7.82 0.23 -17.24
CA PRO A 135 7.04 1.27 -16.59
C PRO A 135 7.49 2.67 -17.02
N ASN A 136 6.55 3.58 -17.27
CA ASN A 136 6.86 4.99 -17.50
C ASN A 136 7.23 5.70 -16.19
N LEU A 137 8.39 5.37 -15.63
CA LEU A 137 8.98 5.98 -14.44
C LEU A 137 10.48 6.23 -14.68
N PRO A 138 11.08 7.20 -13.99
CA PRO A 138 12.52 7.42 -14.05
C PRO A 138 13.28 6.13 -13.67
N ASP A 139 14.29 5.77 -14.46
CA ASP A 139 15.16 4.60 -14.24
C ASP A 139 14.42 3.25 -14.12
N ALA A 140 13.22 3.15 -14.68
CA ALA A 140 12.44 1.92 -14.64
C ALA A 140 13.08 0.83 -15.48
N LYS A 141 13.29 -0.34 -14.87
CA LYS A 141 13.70 -1.55 -15.56
C LYS A 141 12.49 -2.26 -16.17
N ARG A 142 12.74 -3.00 -17.26
CA ARG A 142 11.76 -3.90 -17.85
C ARG A 142 11.26 -4.91 -16.83
N ARG A 143 9.95 -5.17 -16.85
CA ARG A 143 9.25 -6.10 -15.98
C ARG A 143 8.55 -7.17 -16.80
N THR A 144 8.35 -8.30 -16.15
CA THR A 144 7.61 -9.44 -16.67
C THR A 144 6.48 -9.77 -15.72
N TRP A 145 5.28 -9.90 -16.25
CA TRP A 145 4.11 -10.42 -15.55
C TRP A 145 3.70 -11.74 -16.18
N THR A 146 3.41 -12.75 -15.37
CA THR A 146 2.93 -14.04 -15.84
C THR A 146 1.55 -14.28 -15.28
N GLU A 147 0.57 -14.46 -16.16
CA GLU A 147 -0.81 -14.77 -15.80
C GLU A 147 -1.18 -16.15 -16.35
N PRO A 148 -1.77 -17.05 -15.55
CA PRO A 148 -2.25 -18.32 -16.08
C PRO A 148 -3.37 -18.08 -17.10
N CYS A 149 -3.50 -18.98 -18.07
CA CYS A 149 -4.56 -18.87 -19.08
C CYS A 149 -5.94 -18.85 -18.39
N PRO A 150 -6.75 -17.79 -18.58
CA PRO A 150 -8.05 -17.70 -17.94
C PRO A 150 -8.99 -18.81 -18.45
N PRO A 151 -9.85 -19.36 -17.56
CA PRO A 151 -10.87 -20.32 -17.96
C PRO A 151 -11.83 -19.69 -18.98
N LYS A 152 -12.54 -20.52 -19.74
CA LYS A 152 -13.64 -20.03 -20.58
C LYS A 152 -14.66 -19.31 -19.68
N ALA A 153 -15.02 -18.08 -20.06
CA ALA A 153 -16.15 -17.41 -19.43
C ALA A 153 -17.40 -18.31 -19.58
N LYS A 154 -18.13 -18.50 -18.48
CA LYS A 154 -19.36 -19.30 -18.46
C LYS A 154 -20.51 -18.57 -19.14
#